data_AF-A0A0D0SHP5-F1
#
_entry.id   AF-A0A0D0SHP5-F1
#
_cell.length_a   1.000
_cell.length_b   1.000
_cell.length_c   1.000
_cell.angle_alpha   90.00
_cell.angle_beta   90.00
_cell.angle_gamma   90.00
#
_symmetry.space_group_name_H-M   'P 1'
#
loop_
_entity.id
_entity.type
_entity.pdbx_description
1 polymer ?
#
loop_
_entity_poly.entity_id
_entity_poly.type
_entity_poly.pdbx_seq_one_letter_code
_entity_poly.pdbx_strand_id
1 'polypeptide(L)' 'MDYNFAQDLKSIREILGLTQSELASKIGSEQVTISRNESGKVKPSTKLLEQVYEFAFKNNIKFNCLKEMLHKI' A
#
# COMPACT_ATOMS: atom_id res chain seq x y z
N MET A 1 -8.84 6.85 -14.12
CA MET A 1 -9.27 5.77 -13.22
C MET A 1 -9.11 6.27 -11.80
N ASP A 2 -10.09 6.05 -10.93
CA ASP A 2 -9.99 6.46 -9.52
C ASP A 2 -8.87 5.67 -8.86
N TYR A 3 -7.86 6.40 -8.40
CA TYR A 3 -6.74 5.86 -7.65
C TYR A 3 -7.26 5.34 -6.28
N ASN A 4 -7.32 4.01 -6.12
CA ASN A 4 -7.84 3.38 -4.90
C ASN A 4 -6.71 2.74 -4.10
N PHE A 5 -6.02 3.57 -3.32
CA PHE A 5 -4.95 3.13 -2.42
C PHE A 5 -5.40 2.05 -1.42
N ALA A 6 -6.64 2.11 -0.92
CA ALA A 6 -7.15 1.12 0.03
C ALA A 6 -7.16 -0.28 -0.57
N GLN A 7 -7.58 -0.38 -1.84
CA GLN A 7 -7.57 -1.63 -2.59
C GLN A 7 -6.14 -2.11 -2.89
N ASP A 8 -5.26 -1.20 -3.32
CA ASP A 8 -3.85 -1.53 -3.59
C ASP A 8 -3.16 -2.07 -2.33
N LEU A 9 -3.30 -1.38 -1.20
CA LEU A 9 -2.72 -1.77 0.08
C LEU A 9 -3.14 -3.19 0.46
N LYS A 10 -4.45 -3.48 0.38
CA LYS A 10 -5.00 -4.79 0.66
C LYS A 10 -4.47 -5.87 -0.29
N SER A 11 -4.44 -5.57 -1.59
CA SER A 11 -3.94 -6.51 -2.60
C SER A 11 -2.45 -6.80 -2.44
N ILE A 12 -1.61 -5.80 -2.16
CA ILE A 12 -0.18 -5.99 -1.84
C ILE A 12 -0.03 -6.97 -0.67
N ARG A 13 -0.80 -6.73 0.40
CA ARG A 13 -0.75 -7.55 1.61
C ARG A 13 -1.13 -9.00 1.33
N GLU A 14 -2.23 -9.21 0.61
CA GLU A 14 -2.77 -10.54 0.30
C GLU A 14 -1.88 -11.33 -0.68
N ILE A 15 -1.31 -10.66 -1.69
CA ILE A 15 -0.34 -11.27 -2.63
C ILE A 15 0.90 -11.79 -1.89
N LEU A 16 1.34 -11.06 -0.86
CA LEU A 16 2.49 -11.45 -0.04
C LEU A 16 2.14 -12.41 1.09
N GLY A 17 0.85 -12.80 1.23
CA GLY A 17 0.39 -13.70 2.28
C GLY A 17 0.52 -13.12 3.69
N LEU A 18 0.47 -11.80 3.85
CA LEU A 18 0.69 -11.12 5.12
C LEU A 18 -0.62 -10.81 5.84
N THR A 19 -0.57 -10.85 7.17
CA THR A 19 -1.55 -10.19 8.04
C THR A 19 -1.31 -8.68 8.08
N GLN A 20 -2.30 -7.92 8.56
CA GLN A 20 -2.16 -6.47 8.70
C GLN A 20 -1.01 -6.10 9.66
N SER A 21 -0.81 -6.88 10.72
CA SER A 21 0.28 -6.69 11.68
C SER A 21 1.65 -6.93 11.06
N GLU A 22 1.79 -7.97 10.24
CA GLU A 22 3.07 -8.28 9.57
C GLU A 22 3.43 -7.23 8.53
N LEU A 23 2.46 -6.76 7.75
CA LEU A 23 2.70 -5.65 6.83
C LEU A 23 3.11 -4.38 7.58
N ALA A 24 2.37 -4.04 8.65
CA ALA A 24 2.68 -2.89 9.49
C ALA A 24 4.12 -2.95 10.03
N SER A 25 4.53 -4.10 10.55
CA SER A 25 5.90 -4.32 11.04
C SER A 25 6.94 -4.15 9.94
N LYS A 26 6.70 -4.68 8.73
CA LYS A 26 7.63 -4.59 7.60
C LYS A 26 7.81 -3.18 7.06
N ILE A 27 6.77 -2.34 7.12
CA ILE A 27 6.83 -0.97 6.61
C ILE A 27 7.03 0.09 7.71
N GLY A 28 7.21 -0.32 8.97
CA GLY A 28 7.39 0.60 10.10
C GLY A 28 6.14 1.44 10.39
N SER A 29 4.96 0.81 10.38
CA SER A 29 3.67 1.40 10.71
C SER A 29 2.96 0.61 11.81
N GLU A 30 1.82 1.11 12.28
CA GLU A 30 0.97 0.41 13.24
C GLU A 30 -0.12 -0.38 12.51
N GLN A 31 -0.50 -1.55 13.04
CA GLN A 31 -1.57 -2.37 12.46
C GLN A 31 -2.90 -1.58 12.33
N VAL A 32 -3.21 -0.73 13.31
CA VAL A 32 -4.38 0.15 13.28
C VAL A 32 -4.35 1.11 12.09
N THR A 33 -3.16 1.59 11.71
CA THR A 33 -2.98 2.46 10.55
C THR A 33 -3.28 1.71 9.26
N ILE A 34 -2.80 0.47 9.13
CA ILE A 34 -3.10 -0.39 7.97
C ILE A 34 -4.61 -0.63 7.87
N SER A 35 -5.24 -1.05 8.98
CA SER A 35 -6.68 -1.35 9.02
C SER A 35 -7.54 -0.15 8.60
N ARG A 36 -7.24 1.06 9.12
CA ARG A 36 -7.96 2.29 8.75
C ARG A 36 -7.83 2.62 7.27
N ASN A 37 -6.63 2.46 6.70
CA ASN A 37 -6.38 2.74 5.29
C ASN A 37 -7.02 1.69 4.37
N GLU A 38 -6.95 0.40 4.71
CA GLU A 38 -7.64 -0.67 3.96
C GLU A 38 -9.17 -0.51 3.98
N SER A 39 -9.72 0.10 5.03
CA SER A 39 -11.15 0.38 5.10
C SER A 39 -11.63 1.49 4.15
N GLY A 40 -10.71 2.26 3.55
CA GLY A 40 -11.02 3.40 2.69
C GLY A 40 -11.63 4.61 3.42
N LYS A 41 -11.80 4.54 4.74
CA LYS A 41 -12.40 5.63 5.55
C LYS A 41 -11.43 6.77 5.84
N VAL A 42 -10.15 6.57 5.60
CA VAL A 42 -9.08 7.54 5.89
C VAL A 42 -8.24 7.73 4.64
N LYS A 43 -7.89 8.98 4.35
CA LYS A 43 -6.94 9.29 3.28
C LYS A 43 -5.53 8.96 3.76
N PRO A 44 -4.74 8.19 2.98
CA PRO A 44 -3.38 7.85 3.37
C PRO A 44 -2.49 9.09 3.41
N SER A 45 -1.52 9.09 4.32
CA SER A 45 -0.44 10.07 4.30
C SER A 45 0.54 9.75 3.17
N THR A 46 1.24 10.77 2.68
CA THR A 46 2.31 10.61 1.67
C THR A 46 3.36 9.61 2.13
N LYS A 47 3.73 9.64 3.42
CA LYS A 47 4.65 8.69 4.02
C LYS A 47 4.17 7.24 3.90
N LEU A 48 2.91 6.96 4.20
CA LEU A 48 2.35 5.61 4.10
C LEU A 48 2.30 5.14 2.65
N LEU A 49 1.93 6.03 1.72
CA LEU A 49 1.94 5.75 0.29
C LEU A 49 3.33 5.31 -0.19
N GLU A 50 4.34 6.11 0.10
CA GLU A 50 5.74 5.83 -0.25
C GLU A 50 6.20 4.50 0.34
N GLN A 51 5.99 4.29 1.64
CA GLN A 51 6.38 3.06 2.33
C GLN A 51 5.74 1.81 1.71
N VAL A 52 4.45 1.85 1.39
CA VAL A 52 3.71 0.72 0.83
C VAL A 52 4.16 0.40 -0.58
N TYR A 53 4.33 1.41 -1.44
CA TYR A 53 4.77 1.16 -2.82
C TYR A 53 6.24 0.82 -2.93
N GLU A 54 7.11 1.42 -2.11
CA GLU A 54 8.50 1.00 -2.02
C GLU A 54 8.61 -0.46 -1.56
N PHE A 55 7.81 -0.84 -0.57
CA PHE A 55 7.74 -2.23 -0.11
C PHE A 55 7.23 -3.18 -1.20
N ALA A 56 6.17 -2.81 -1.92
CA ALA A 56 5.68 -3.60 -3.05
C ALA A 56 6.72 -3.76 -4.17
N PHE A 57 7.42 -2.68 -4.52
CA PHE A 57 8.48 -2.67 -5.52
C PHE A 57 9.62 -3.61 -5.12
N LYS A 58 10.08 -3.54 -3.86
CA LYS A 58 11.11 -4.45 -3.31
C LYS A 58 10.70 -5.92 -3.35
N ASN A 59 9.40 -6.22 -3.26
CA ASN A 59 8.87 -7.58 -3.37
C ASN A 59 8.47 -7.98 -4.79
N ASN A 60 8.93 -7.25 -5.82
CA ASN A 60 8.66 -7.52 -7.24
C ASN A 60 7.17 -7.54 -7.62
N ILE A 61 6.30 -6.89 -6.85
CA ILE A 61 4.89 -6.77 -7.21
C ILE A 61 4.76 -5.70 -8.30
N LYS A 62 4.57 -6.14 -9.54
CA LYS A 62 4.37 -5.25 -10.70
C LYS A 62 2.92 -4.81 -10.77
N PHE A 63 2.63 -3.61 -10.26
CA PHE A 63 1.36 -2.95 -10.55
C PHE A 63 1.42 -2.28 -11.93
N ASN A 64 0.49 -2.63 -12.82
CA ASN A 64 0.27 -1.84 -14.04
C ASN A 64 -0.11 -0.37 -13.73
N CYS A 65 -0.55 -0.09 -12.49
CA CYS A 65 -0.96 1.23 -11.98
C CYS A 65 0.22 2.16 -11.61
N LEU A 66 1.41 1.62 -11.27
CA LEU A 66 2.58 2.44 -10.90
C LEU A 66 3.07 3.31 -12.07
N LYS A 67 2.83 2.87 -13.31
CA LYS A 67 3.07 3.69 -14.51
C LYS A 67 2.25 4.97 -14.49
N GLU A 68 1.02 4.98 -13.97
CA GLU A 68 0.21 6.21 -13.96
C GLU A 68 0.70 7.26 -12.96
N MET A 69 1.36 6.85 -11.86
CA MET A 69 1.96 7.78 -10.89
C MET A 69 3.31 8.33 -11.38
N LEU A 70 4.13 7.51 -12.06
CA LEU A 70 5.44 7.92 -12.58
C LEU A 70 5.35 8.78 -13.85
N HIS A 71 4.27 8.67 -14.63
CA HIS A 71 4.07 9.48 -15.85
C HIS A 71 3.49 10.89 -15.59
N LYS A 72 3.32 11.28 -14.32
CA LYS A 72 2.82 12.61 -13.93
C LYS A 72 3.85 13.46 -13.16
N ILE A 73 5.11 13.02 -13.12
CA ILE A 73 6.24 13.80 -12.60
C ILE A 73 7.03 14.35 -13.78
#